data_AF-A0A5E6NJE0-F1
#
_entry.id   AF-A0A5E6NJE0-F1
#
_cell.length_a   1.000
_cell.length_b   1.000
_cell.length_c   1.000
_cell.angle_alpha   90.00
_cell.angle_beta   90.00
_cell.angle_gamma   90.00
#
_symmetry.space_group_name_H-M   'P 1'
#
loop_
_entity.id
_entity.type
_entity.pdbx_description
1 polymer ?
#
loop_
_entity_poly.entity_id
_entity_poly.type
_entity_poly.pdbx_seq_one_letter_code
_entity_poly.pdbx_strand_id
1 'polypeptide(L)'
;MNNKANTFLNAFGAGRSEVSIGGLSSKKLNYSLRTIQPISELDANSKALTFIQASIASGKSIDSRRTTVNLGVGHRLLVGRHGNRRY
;
A
#
# COMPACT_ATOMS: atom_id res chain seq x y z
N MET A 1 -9.72 2.10 14.45
CA MET A 1 -9.39 3.41 13.83
C MET A 1 -8.89 3.23 12.39
N ASN A 2 -7.84 2.45 12.16
CA ASN A 2 -7.22 2.25 10.85
C ASN A 2 -8.19 1.77 9.74
N ASN A 3 -9.11 0.84 10.04
CA ASN A 3 -10.05 0.31 9.04
C ASN A 3 -10.95 1.39 8.40
N LYS A 4 -11.48 2.34 9.17
CA LYS A 4 -12.34 3.41 8.62
C LYS A 4 -11.55 4.37 7.73
N ALA A 5 -10.33 4.71 8.12
CA ALA A 5 -9.45 5.55 7.32
C ALA A 5 -9.05 4.86 6.01
N ASN A 6 -8.79 3.56 6.06
CA ASN A 6 -8.50 2.77 4.87
C ASN A 6 -9.70 2.73 3.91
N THR A 7 -10.92 2.53 4.41
CA THR A 7 -12.12 2.56 3.56
C THR A 7 -12.29 3.90 2.85
N PHE A 8 -12.10 5.02 3.56
CA PHE A 8 -12.15 6.35 2.95
C PHE A 8 -11.07 6.55 1.88
N LEU A 9 -9.82 6.21 2.18
CA LEU A 9 -8.72 6.41 1.21
C LEU A 9 -8.82 5.49 -0.02
N ASN A 10 -9.43 4.33 0.12
CA ASN A 10 -9.66 3.40 -0.99
C ASN A 10 -10.84 3.81 -1.88
N ALA A 11 -11.58 4.87 -1.55
CA ALA A 11 -12.52 5.50 -2.47
C ALA A 11 -11.83 6.38 -3.53
N PHE A 12 -10.54 6.67 -3.37
CA PHE A 12 -9.77 7.54 -4.26
C PHE A 12 -8.77 6.73 -5.10
N GLY A 13 -9.01 6.73 -6.41
CA GLY A 13 -8.24 5.96 -7.39
C GLY A 13 -8.62 4.48 -7.43
N ALA A 14 -8.18 3.77 -8.47
CA ALA A 14 -8.43 2.33 -8.63
C ALA A 14 -7.45 1.45 -7.81
N GLY A 15 -6.53 2.08 -7.08
CA GLY A 15 -5.49 1.44 -6.31
C GLY A 15 -5.88 1.12 -4.87
N ARG A 16 -4.85 0.96 -4.03
CA ARG A 16 -5.01 0.70 -2.61
C ARG A 16 -4.18 1.65 -1.77
N SER A 17 -4.82 2.16 -0.73
CA SER A 17 -4.25 3.06 0.25
C SER A 17 -4.44 2.51 1.66
N GLU A 18 -3.44 2.70 2.50
CA GLU A 18 -3.40 2.21 3.87
C GLU A 18 -2.88 3.29 4.82
N VAL A 19 -3.61 3.45 5.93
CA VAL A 19 -3.24 4.20 7.11
C VAL A 19 -2.89 3.22 8.22
N SER A 20 -1.72 3.42 8.81
CA SER A 20 -1.32 2.71 10.02
C SER A 20 -0.99 3.72 11.11
N ILE A 21 -1.51 3.48 12.30
CA ILE A 21 -1.20 4.20 13.53
C ILE A 21 -0.90 3.14 14.60
N GLY A 22 0.26 3.26 15.25
CA GLY A 22 0.73 2.32 16.27
C GLY A 22 1.51 3.03 17.39
N GLY A 23 1.80 2.30 18.47
CA GLY A 23 2.59 2.82 19.58
C GLY A 23 1.89 3.84 20.49
N LEU A 24 0.54 3.88 20.50
CA LEU A 24 -0.23 4.72 21.41
C LEU A 24 0.05 4.38 22.89
N SER A 25 0.09 3.09 23.22
CA SER A 25 0.32 2.62 24.60
C SER A 25 1.75 2.84 25.10
N SER A 26 2.73 2.88 24.21
CA SER A 26 4.16 2.97 24.55
C SER A 26 4.71 4.40 24.50
N LYS A 27 3.86 5.42 24.29
CA LYS A 27 4.25 6.83 24.06
C LYS A 27 5.25 7.01 22.90
N LYS A 28 5.43 5.98 22.06
CA LYS A 28 6.26 5.97 20.85
C LYS A 28 5.34 5.90 19.64
N LEU A 29 4.56 6.97 19.44
CA LEU A 29 3.59 7.07 18.37
C LEU A 29 4.28 6.96 17.00
N ASN A 30 3.83 6.01 16.20
CA ASN A 30 4.25 5.80 14.82
C ASN A 30 3.03 5.87 13.92
N TYR A 31 3.13 6.59 12.81
CA TYR A 31 2.06 6.70 11.83
C TYR A 31 2.59 6.66 10.41
N SER A 32 1.83 6.06 9.51
CA SER A 32 2.17 6.02 8.09
C SER A 32 0.94 6.06 7.21
N LEU A 33 1.08 6.72 6.06
CA LEU A 33 0.17 6.64 4.93
C LEU A 33 0.94 6.01 3.77
N ARG A 34 0.40 4.97 3.16
CA ARG A 34 0.95 4.32 1.98
C ARG A 34 -0.14 4.23 0.92
N THR A 35 0.23 4.44 -0.33
CA THR A 35 -0.65 4.22 -1.48
C THR A 35 0.09 3.51 -2.60
N ILE A 36 -0.63 2.63 -3.29
CA ILE A 36 -0.23 2.01 -4.55
C ILE A 36 -1.35 2.32 -5.52
N GLN A 37 -1.05 3.07 -6.58
CA GLN A 37 -2.04 3.47 -7.57
C GLN A 37 -1.63 2.93 -8.94
N PRO A 38 -2.51 2.15 -9.62
CA PRO A 38 -2.24 1.71 -10.97
C PRO A 38 -2.24 2.94 -11.90
N ILE A 39 -1.35 2.96 -12.88
CA ILE A 39 -1.28 4.05 -13.87
C ILE A 39 -2.15 3.78 -15.10
N SER A 40 -2.75 2.60 -15.16
CA SER A 40 -3.73 2.16 -16.16
C SER A 40 -4.87 1.46 -15.44
N GLU A 41 -6.04 1.40 -16.05
CA GLU A 41 -7.15 0.61 -15.50
C GLU A 41 -6.77 -0.88 -15.37
N LEU A 42 -7.27 -1.50 -14.31
CA LEU A 42 -7.16 -2.94 -14.07
C LEU A 42 -8.55 -3.55 -14.19
N ASP A 43 -8.67 -4.61 -14.98
CA ASP A 43 -9.86 -5.42 -15.10
C ASP A 43 -9.58 -6.88 -14.65
N ALA A 44 -10.62 -7.72 -14.67
CA ALA A 44 -10.53 -9.12 -14.28
C ALA A 44 -9.59 -9.96 -15.18
N ASN A 45 -9.25 -9.46 -16.36
CA ASN A 45 -8.43 -10.16 -17.36
C ASN A 45 -6.97 -9.69 -17.36
N SER A 46 -6.68 -8.58 -16.67
CA SER A 46 -5.38 -7.92 -16.65
C SER A 46 -4.27 -8.87 -16.18
N LYS A 47 -3.29 -9.12 -17.06
CA LYS A 47 -2.11 -9.96 -16.77
C LYS A 47 -0.89 -9.14 -16.37
N ALA A 48 -0.98 -7.82 -16.46
CA ALA A 48 0.10 -6.90 -16.15
C ALA A 48 -0.45 -5.71 -15.36
N LEU A 49 0.35 -5.19 -14.44
CA LEU A 49 0.02 -4.05 -13.60
C LEU A 49 1.25 -3.15 -13.49
N THR A 50 1.20 -1.96 -14.08
CA THR A 50 2.15 -0.88 -13.80
C THR A 50 1.54 0.08 -12.78
N PHE A 51 2.30 0.45 -11.76
CA PHE A 51 1.81 1.27 -10.66
C PHE A 51 2.86 2.26 -10.16
N ILE A 52 2.37 3.36 -9.58
CA ILE A 52 3.15 4.20 -8.68
C ILE A 52 2.90 3.76 -7.24
N GLN A 53 3.92 3.90 -6.40
CA GLN A 53 3.80 3.72 -4.96
C GLN A 53 4.38 4.95 -4.26
N ALA A 54 3.66 5.44 -3.27
CA ALA A 54 4.13 6.53 -2.42
C ALA A 54 3.80 6.22 -0.97
N SER A 55 4.69 6.61 -0.05
CA SER A 55 4.39 6.59 1.37
C SER A 55 5.04 7.74 2.11
N ILE A 56 4.34 8.24 3.12
CA ILE A 56 4.91 9.08 4.16
C ILE A 56 4.76 8.33 5.48
N ALA A 57 5.86 8.17 6.19
CA ALA A 57 5.89 7.53 7.50
C ALA A 57 6.62 8.41 8.50
N SER A 58 6.14 8.44 9.73
CA SER A 58 6.78 9.16 10.82
C SER A 58 6.77 8.26 12.04
N GLY A 59 7.97 8.03 12.57
CA GLY A 59 8.16 7.18 13.73
C GLY A 59 8.95 7.89 14.81
N LYS A 60 8.58 7.64 16.08
CA LYS A 60 9.33 8.10 17.24
C LYS A 60 10.28 7.00 17.71
N SER A 61 11.58 7.28 17.61
CA SER A 61 12.64 6.53 18.28
C SER A 61 12.84 7.07 19.71
N ILE A 62 13.73 6.45 20.49
CA ILE A 62 14.02 6.80 21.89
C ILE A 62 14.37 8.30 22.00
N ASP A 63 15.19 8.84 21.08
CA ASP A 63 15.71 10.21 21.19
C ASP A 63 15.31 11.16 20.04
N SER A 64 14.61 10.67 19.01
CA SER A 64 14.24 11.51 17.86
C SER A 64 12.99 11.02 17.12
N ARG A 65 12.32 11.95 16.43
CA ARG A 65 11.26 11.64 15.46
C ARG A 65 11.82 11.79 14.06
N ARG A 66 11.62 10.79 13.21
CA ARG A 66 12.03 10.82 11.80
C ARG A 66 10.82 10.69 10.91
N THR A 67 10.70 11.60 9.96
CA THR A 67 9.75 11.52 8.86
C THR A 67 10.48 11.00 7.62
N THR A 68 9.93 9.99 6.98
CA THR A 68 10.47 9.38 5.76
C THR A 68 9.41 9.47 4.66
N VAL A 69 9.85 9.86 3.48
CA VAL A 69 9.05 9.82 2.26
C VAL A 69 9.65 8.77 1.33
N ASN A 70 8.82 7.89 0.79
CA ASN A 70 9.21 6.91 -0.21
C ASN A 70 8.36 7.14 -1.46
N LEU A 71 9.01 7.13 -2.62
CA LEU A 71 8.36 7.19 -3.92
C LEU A 71 8.97 6.09 -4.81
N GLY A 72 8.13 5.42 -5.58
CA GLY A 72 8.60 4.40 -6.51
C GLY A 72 7.58 4.10 -7.59
N VAL A 73 8.06 3.38 -8.60
CA VAL A 73 7.24 2.79 -9.65
C VAL A 73 7.47 1.28 -9.64
N GLY A 74 6.50 0.51 -10.11
CA GLY A 74 6.62 -0.93 -10.18
C GLY A 74 5.80 -1.52 -11.31
N HIS A 75 6.20 -2.72 -11.72
CA HIS A 75 5.49 -3.52 -12.70
C HIS A 75 5.33 -4.95 -12.16
N ARG A 76 4.13 -5.53 -12.30
CA ARG A 76 3.80 -6.90 -11.86
C ARG A 76 3.17 -7.65 -13.01
N LEU A 77 3.58 -8.89 -13.20
CA LEU A 77 3.00 -9.82 -14.18
C LEU A 77 2.29 -10.95 -13.43
N LEU A 78 1.05 -11.22 -13.81
CA LEU A 78 0.28 -12.36 -13.33
C LEU A 78 0.56 -13.56 -14.23
N VAL A 79 1.42 -14.45 -13.78
CA VAL A 79 1.72 -15.71 -14.47
C VAL A 79 0.74 -16.77 -13.98
N GLY A 80 -0.04 -17.36 -14.89
CA GLY A 80 -0.97 -18.44 -14.55
C GLY A 80 -0.25 -19.70 -14.11
N ARG A 81 -0.83 -20.45 -13.16
CA ARG A 81 -0.42 -21.83 -12.88
C ARG A 81 -1.08 -22.72 -13.93
N HIS A 82 -0.31 -23.32 -14.84
CA HIS A 82 -0.82 -24.40 -15.68
C HIS A 82 -1.23 -25.58 -14.77
N GLY A 83 -2.51 -25.67 -14.45
CA GLY A 83 -3.09 -26.85 -13.86
C GLY A 83 -3.10 -27.95 -14.91
N ASN A 84 -2.19 -28.90 -14.77
CA ASN A 84 -2.19 -30.16 -15.52
C ASN A 84 -3.44 -30.95 -15.11
N ARG A 85 -4.58 -30.67 -15.77
CA ARG A 85 -5.74 -31.58 -15.74
C ARG A 85 -5.38 -32.75 -16.64
N ARG A 86 -4.85 -33.82 -16.05
CA ARG A 86 -4.88 -35.13 -16.69
C ARG A 86 -6.20 -35.80 -16.33
N TYR A 87 -6.87 -36.23 -17.39
CA TYR A 87 -7.99 -37.15 -17.39
C TYR A 87 -7.63 -38.46 -16.69
#